data_AF-A0A871XYY1-F1
#
_entry.id   AF-A0A871XYY1-F1
#
_cell.length_a   1.000
_cell.length_b   1.000
_cell.length_c   1.000
_cell.angle_alpha   90.00
_cell.angle_beta   90.00
_cell.angle_gamma   90.00
#
_symmetry.space_group_name_H-M   'P 1'
#
loop_
_entity.id
_entity.type
_entity.pdbx_description
1 polymer ?
#
loop_
_entity_poly.entity_id
_entity_poly.type
_entity_poly.pdbx_seq_one_letter_code
_entity_poly.pdbx_strand_id
1 'polypeptide(L)'
;MKNKGRLAIAIALLLSLATPLQAATPKAGAKCTKAGSTATASGKKFTCVKSGTKLVWNKGVTIKAAAPKPTPTAAGDPIGAIGGTPSPAPTATQTTKALTPLEKLNSDIYQRYLAAQKNISPSFNFVRCPNANKEMADITEKAYIDAYSFYVPIYKATAKVNWLLMSEKDWNCWYETTAKFEGPNPVSRSWNVWNKDTGILGHCQVSSVAFCGYGTGVQPGGIFAQYNLFGSNYKIPPTPLTVHHETVHIYQSQLMADNHLTNKTNTAACWFIEGQANLFGAPIATQGNPKSYRNTEIGRLLKVYPKGSSYSKEEWLGVLNDLKRNGDFCFKNELGYSLGWFALEWTYMNYSIEEMHNFLEAMTKGSTWEQAIQSVLKMDEQTYYEKIAEYFAEEL
;
A
#
# COMPACT_ATOMS: atom_id res chain seq x y z
N MET A 1 -7.13 36.61 -21.86
CA MET A 1 -6.15 36.40 -20.75
C MET A 1 -6.39 35.02 -20.16
N LYS A 2 -5.36 34.17 -20.14
CA LYS A 2 -5.44 32.73 -19.83
C LYS A 2 -5.62 32.50 -18.31
N ASN A 3 -6.74 31.91 -17.90
CA ASN A 3 -6.92 31.38 -16.54
C ASN A 3 -6.06 30.11 -16.38
N LYS A 4 -4.88 30.26 -15.75
CA LYS A 4 -4.07 29.15 -15.28
C LYS A 4 -4.64 28.66 -13.95
N GLY A 5 -5.61 27.75 -14.01
CA GLY A 5 -6.06 26.97 -12.85
C GLY A 5 -4.92 26.10 -12.37
N ARG A 6 -4.26 26.50 -11.28
CA ARG A 6 -3.32 25.66 -10.54
C ARG A 6 -4.15 24.65 -9.75
N LEU A 7 -4.47 23.51 -10.35
CA LEU A 7 -4.97 22.35 -9.62
C LEU A 7 -3.80 21.82 -8.78
N ALA A 8 -3.71 22.26 -7.53
CA ALA A 8 -2.84 21.63 -6.54
C ALA A 8 -3.48 20.29 -6.19
N ILE A 9 -2.83 19.18 -6.54
CA ILE A 9 -3.19 17.86 -6.03
C ILE A 9 -2.85 17.87 -4.54
N ALA A 10 -3.81 18.29 -3.71
CA ALA A 10 -3.77 17.99 -2.30
C ALA A 10 -4.06 16.49 -2.19
N ILE A 11 -3.02 15.69 -1.99
CA ILE A 11 -3.17 14.34 -1.46
C ILE A 11 -3.56 14.54 0.02
N ALA A 12 -4.82 14.91 0.25
CA ALA A 12 -5.42 14.78 1.56
C ALA A 12 -5.52 13.26 1.78
N LEU A 13 -4.52 12.68 2.46
CA LEU A 13 -4.61 11.33 3.02
C LEU A 13 -5.90 11.27 3.86
N LEU A 14 -6.97 10.78 3.25
CA LEU A 14 -8.25 10.54 3.89
C LEU A 14 -8.10 9.28 4.75
N LEU A 15 -7.46 9.44 5.90
CA LEU A 15 -7.41 8.43 6.97
C LEU A 15 -8.78 8.24 7.66
N SER A 16 -9.85 8.82 7.14
CA SER A 16 -11.21 8.64 7.62
C SER A 16 -11.98 7.65 6.75
N LEU A 17 -11.85 6.35 7.05
CA LEU A 17 -12.89 5.29 6.95
C LEU A 17 -12.26 3.88 6.88
N ALA A 18 -11.43 3.54 7.86
CA ALA A 18 -11.26 2.15 8.26
C ALA A 18 -11.18 2.10 9.77
N THR A 19 -12.31 2.30 10.45
CA THR A 19 -12.47 1.62 11.74
C THR A 19 -12.39 0.13 11.41
N PRO A 20 -11.38 -0.61 11.89
CA PRO A 20 -11.38 -2.05 11.68
C PRO A 20 -12.65 -2.59 12.35
N LEU A 21 -13.53 -3.21 11.57
CA LEU A 21 -14.45 -4.19 12.15
C LEU A 21 -13.57 -5.13 12.95
N GLN A 22 -13.70 -5.09 14.28
CA GLN A 22 -12.86 -5.87 15.20
C GLN A 22 -12.99 -7.36 14.85
N ALA A 23 -12.07 -7.86 14.03
CA ALA A 23 -11.80 -9.27 13.96
C ALA A 23 -11.01 -9.61 15.23
N ALA A 24 -11.72 -9.99 16.29
CA ALA A 24 -11.10 -10.46 17.52
C ALA A 24 -10.05 -11.53 17.20
N THR A 25 -8.85 -11.38 17.76
CA THR A 25 -7.75 -12.33 17.59
C THR A 25 -8.24 -13.77 17.87
N PRO A 26 -8.01 -14.74 16.97
CA PRO A 26 -8.52 -16.09 17.12
C PRO A 26 -7.93 -16.74 18.39
N LYS A 27 -8.81 -17.11 19.31
CA LYS A 27 -8.49 -17.87 20.53
C LYS A 27 -9.22 -19.20 20.48
N ALA A 28 -8.55 -20.29 20.85
CA ALA A 28 -9.16 -21.62 20.87
C ALA A 28 -10.48 -21.62 21.67
N GLY A 29 -11.54 -22.15 21.07
CA GLY A 29 -12.89 -22.18 21.64
C GLY A 29 -13.69 -20.87 21.52
N ALA A 30 -13.07 -19.75 21.08
CA ALA A 30 -13.81 -18.52 20.83
C ALA A 30 -14.69 -18.63 19.57
N LYS A 31 -15.79 -17.89 19.55
CA LYS A 31 -16.76 -17.88 18.45
C LYS A 31 -16.10 -17.38 17.17
N CYS A 32 -16.37 -18.07 16.07
CA CYS A 32 -16.02 -17.64 14.73
C CYS A 32 -17.27 -17.58 13.85
N THR A 33 -17.22 -16.81 12.75
CA THR A 33 -18.40 -16.46 11.97
C THR A 33 -18.69 -17.41 10.81
N LYS A 34 -17.68 -18.14 10.32
CA LYS A 34 -17.79 -18.98 9.13
C LYS A 34 -16.91 -20.23 9.22
N ALA A 35 -17.53 -21.41 9.07
CA ALA A 35 -16.83 -22.69 9.07
C ALA A 35 -15.77 -22.75 7.97
N GLY A 36 -14.62 -23.35 8.26
CA GLY A 36 -13.50 -23.47 7.32
C GLY A 36 -12.61 -22.24 7.22
N SER A 37 -13.00 -21.08 7.78
CA SER A 37 -12.12 -19.91 7.88
C SER A 37 -10.86 -20.25 8.68
N THR A 38 -9.71 -19.74 8.26
CA THR A 38 -8.44 -19.92 8.99
C THR A 38 -7.87 -18.58 9.41
N ALA A 39 -7.23 -18.51 10.57
CA ALA A 39 -6.55 -17.32 11.05
C ALA A 39 -5.29 -17.72 11.84
N THR A 40 -4.22 -16.95 11.74
CA THR A 40 -2.95 -17.26 12.40
C THR A 40 -2.73 -16.33 13.58
N ALA A 41 -2.43 -16.89 14.75
CA ALA A 41 -2.05 -16.13 15.93
C ALA A 41 -0.99 -16.91 16.73
N SER A 42 0.02 -16.21 17.26
CA SER A 42 1.07 -16.81 18.10
C SER A 42 1.74 -18.05 17.47
N GLY A 43 2.06 -18.01 16.17
CA GLY A 43 2.73 -19.12 15.46
C GLY A 43 1.86 -20.36 15.22
N LYS A 44 0.55 -20.27 15.46
CA LYS A 44 -0.43 -21.34 15.22
C LYS A 44 -1.47 -20.90 14.19
N LYS A 45 -1.82 -21.80 13.28
CA LYS A 45 -2.94 -21.66 12.35
C LYS A 45 -4.21 -22.23 12.97
N PHE A 46 -5.16 -21.37 13.30
CA PHE A 46 -6.50 -21.71 13.79
C PHE A 46 -7.44 -21.94 12.61
N THR A 47 -8.35 -22.90 12.75
CA THR A 47 -9.43 -23.15 11.79
C THR A 47 -10.77 -23.06 12.52
N CYS A 48 -11.72 -22.33 11.96
CA CYS A 48 -13.09 -22.25 12.45
C CYS A 48 -13.80 -23.57 12.13
N VAL A 49 -14.15 -24.32 13.17
CA VAL A 49 -14.75 -25.64 13.07
C VAL A 49 -16.10 -25.66 13.77
N LYS A 50 -16.97 -26.59 13.34
CA LYS A 50 -18.23 -26.84 14.03
C LYS A 50 -17.95 -27.69 15.28
N SER A 51 -18.33 -27.18 16.44
CA SER A 51 -18.28 -27.91 17.71
C SER A 51 -19.69 -27.91 18.30
N GLY A 52 -20.36 -29.07 18.25
CA GLY A 52 -21.79 -29.18 18.51
C GLY A 52 -22.61 -28.33 17.54
N THR A 53 -23.38 -27.38 18.07
CA THR A 53 -24.22 -26.43 17.29
C THR A 53 -23.56 -25.08 17.02
N LYS A 54 -22.33 -24.85 17.52
CA LYS A 54 -21.63 -23.55 17.42
C LYS A 54 -20.40 -23.64 16.50
N LEU A 55 -20.03 -22.50 15.92
CA LEU A 55 -18.76 -22.32 15.20
C LEU A 55 -17.71 -21.73 16.14
N VAL A 56 -16.61 -22.45 16.33
CA VAL A 56 -15.51 -22.06 17.23
C VAL A 56 -14.15 -22.29 16.59
N TRP A 57 -13.15 -21.51 16.99
CA TRP A 57 -11.76 -21.75 16.60
C TRP A 57 -11.23 -23.05 17.23
N ASN A 58 -10.56 -23.88 16.43
CA ASN A 58 -9.87 -25.08 16.93
C ASN A 58 -8.66 -24.71 17.83
N LYS A 59 -7.88 -25.70 18.30
CA LYS A 59 -6.72 -25.45 19.19
C LYS A 59 -5.51 -24.80 18.51
N GLY A 60 -5.57 -24.57 17.19
CA GLY A 60 -4.45 -24.08 16.40
C GLY A 60 -3.40 -25.15 16.12
N VAL A 61 -2.92 -25.24 14.88
CA VAL A 61 -1.82 -26.12 14.46
C VAL A 61 -0.54 -25.31 14.36
N THR A 62 0.54 -25.77 14.99
CA THR A 62 1.86 -25.11 14.90
C THR A 62 2.34 -25.08 13.47
N ILE A 63 2.73 -23.91 12.98
CA ILE A 63 3.35 -23.76 11.68
C ILE A 63 4.81 -24.21 11.83
N LYS A 64 5.16 -25.41 11.35
CA LYS A 64 6.56 -25.85 11.30
C LYS A 64 7.30 -24.94 10.32
N ALA A 65 8.36 -24.30 10.78
CA ALA A 65 9.31 -23.64 9.89
C ALA A 65 9.86 -24.66 8.90
N ALA A 66 9.91 -24.30 7.61
CA ALA A 66 10.62 -25.09 6.62
C ALA A 66 12.10 -25.16 7.05
N ALA A 67 12.67 -26.37 7.10
CA ALA A 67 14.07 -26.56 7.43
C ALA A 67 14.96 -25.83 6.42
N PRO A 68 16.05 -25.17 6.85
CA PRO A 68 16.98 -24.51 5.94
C PRO A 68 17.57 -25.54 4.96
N LYS A 69 17.51 -25.19 3.67
CA LYS A 69 18.08 -25.98 2.57
C LYS A 69 19.60 -26.08 2.78
N PRO A 70 20.21 -27.28 2.72
CA PRO A 70 21.65 -27.42 2.89
C PRO A 70 22.40 -26.74 1.74
N THR A 71 23.40 -25.94 2.10
CA THR A 71 24.34 -25.29 1.18
C THR A 71 25.22 -26.34 0.49
N PRO A 72 25.38 -26.34 -0.84
CA PRO A 72 26.30 -27.25 -1.51
C PRO A 72 27.75 -26.82 -1.29
N THR A 73 28.56 -27.69 -0.71
CA THR A 73 30.03 -27.58 -0.68
C THR A 73 30.62 -28.19 -1.96
N ALA A 74 31.60 -27.50 -2.53
CA ALA A 74 32.27 -27.84 -3.79
C ALA A 74 33.09 -29.15 -3.72
N ALA A 75 33.25 -29.76 -4.90
CA ALA A 75 33.85 -31.05 -5.16
C ALA A 75 35.38 -31.10 -5.03
N GLY A 76 35.90 -32.29 -4.70
CA GLY A 76 37.28 -32.75 -4.88
C GLY A 76 37.32 -34.29 -4.85
N ASP A 77 37.62 -34.90 -6.00
CA ASP A 77 37.81 -36.34 -6.29
C ASP A 77 39.15 -36.91 -5.72
N PRO A 78 39.49 -38.22 -5.90
CA PRO A 78 38.71 -39.46 -5.71
C PRO A 78 39.52 -40.52 -4.91
N ILE A 79 38.87 -41.64 -4.52
CA ILE A 79 39.36 -43.05 -4.56
C ILE A 79 38.60 -43.91 -3.54
N GLY A 80 38.04 -45.03 -4.03
CA GLY A 80 38.00 -46.28 -3.27
C GLY A 80 36.63 -46.76 -2.75
N ALA A 81 36.10 -47.75 -3.47
CA ALA A 81 35.58 -49.01 -2.90
C ALA A 81 34.07 -49.12 -2.54
N ILE A 82 33.38 -49.85 -3.44
CA ILE A 82 32.38 -50.92 -3.24
C ILE A 82 31.11 -50.71 -2.38
N GLY A 83 29.97 -50.84 -3.07
CA GLY A 83 28.95 -51.83 -2.68
C GLY A 83 27.75 -51.32 -1.89
N GLY A 84 26.63 -51.13 -2.60
CA GLY A 84 25.30 -51.03 -1.97
C GLY A 84 24.35 -50.24 -2.85
N THR A 85 23.62 -50.91 -3.73
CA THR A 85 22.53 -50.32 -4.53
C THR A 85 21.31 -50.09 -3.64
N PRO A 86 20.90 -48.85 -3.32
CA PRO A 86 19.60 -48.60 -2.73
C PRO A 86 18.59 -48.47 -3.86
N SER A 87 17.54 -49.29 -3.80
CA SER A 87 16.34 -49.19 -4.64
C SER A 87 15.86 -47.74 -4.73
N PRO A 88 15.47 -47.22 -5.92
CA PRO A 88 14.92 -45.87 -6.03
C PRO A 88 13.64 -45.80 -5.20
N ALA A 89 13.67 -44.98 -4.14
CA ALA A 89 12.48 -44.58 -3.42
C ALA A 89 11.57 -43.83 -4.40
N PRO A 90 10.24 -44.03 -4.37
CA PRO A 90 9.34 -43.33 -5.26
C PRO A 90 9.46 -41.83 -5.02
N THR A 91 10.00 -41.12 -6.00
CA THR A 91 10.00 -39.66 -6.05
C THR A 91 8.55 -39.21 -5.93
N ALA A 92 8.18 -38.69 -4.77
CA ALA A 92 6.92 -37.98 -4.61
C ALA A 92 6.99 -36.76 -5.54
N THR A 93 6.39 -36.89 -6.73
CA THR A 93 6.15 -35.77 -7.63
C THR A 93 5.28 -34.77 -6.88
N GLN A 94 5.90 -33.79 -6.23
CA GLN A 94 5.21 -32.59 -5.80
C GLN A 94 4.78 -31.88 -7.09
N THR A 95 3.55 -32.13 -7.52
CA THR A 95 2.86 -31.30 -8.49
C THR A 95 2.76 -29.90 -7.91
N THR A 96 3.75 -29.06 -8.21
CA THR A 96 3.68 -27.62 -7.95
C THR A 96 2.51 -27.09 -8.76
N LYS A 97 1.41 -26.69 -8.10
CA LYS A 97 0.30 -26.02 -8.76
C LYS A 97 0.86 -24.81 -9.53
N ALA A 98 0.69 -24.79 -10.84
CA ALA A 98 1.02 -23.60 -11.63
C ALA A 98 0.16 -22.42 -11.14
N LEU A 99 0.81 -21.32 -10.76
CA LEU A 99 0.11 -20.11 -10.32
C LEU A 99 -0.51 -19.42 -11.54
N THR A 100 -1.71 -18.85 -11.37
CA THR A 100 -2.23 -17.90 -12.36
C THR A 100 -1.35 -16.64 -12.40
N PRO A 101 -1.40 -15.82 -13.47
CA PRO A 101 -0.66 -14.56 -13.53
C PRO A 101 -0.90 -13.65 -12.31
N LEU A 102 -2.15 -13.53 -11.87
CA LEU A 102 -2.53 -12.75 -10.68
C LEU A 102 -1.99 -13.36 -9.37
N GLU A 103 -2.06 -14.68 -9.21
CA GLU A 103 -1.49 -15.39 -8.06
C GLU A 103 0.04 -15.17 -8.01
N LYS A 104 0.71 -15.21 -9.17
CA LYS A 104 2.14 -14.96 -9.29
C LYS A 104 2.49 -13.51 -8.92
N LEU A 105 1.79 -12.52 -9.47
CA LEU A 105 2.02 -11.10 -9.16
C LEU A 105 1.95 -10.84 -7.65
N ASN A 106 0.89 -11.30 -6.99
CA ASN A 106 0.69 -11.12 -5.55
C ASN A 106 1.77 -11.84 -4.72
N SER A 107 2.10 -13.07 -5.12
CA SER A 107 3.16 -13.83 -4.48
C SER A 107 4.51 -13.12 -4.60
N ASP A 108 4.87 -12.65 -5.79
CA ASP A 108 6.16 -12.00 -6.05
C ASP A 108 6.31 -10.69 -5.27
N ILE A 109 5.26 -9.85 -5.21
CA ILE A 109 5.25 -8.64 -4.37
C ILE A 109 5.51 -9.02 -2.90
N TYR A 110 4.80 -10.02 -2.38
CA TYR A 110 4.96 -10.43 -1.00
C TYR A 110 6.34 -11.04 -0.71
N GLN A 111 6.87 -11.88 -1.60
CA GLN A 111 8.21 -12.45 -1.45
C GLN A 111 9.30 -11.37 -1.49
N ARG A 112 9.18 -10.38 -2.38
CA ARG A 112 10.09 -9.24 -2.42
C ARG A 112 10.05 -8.45 -1.11
N TYR A 113 8.87 -8.25 -0.54
CA TYR A 113 8.73 -7.63 0.78
C TYR A 113 9.42 -8.44 1.89
N LEU A 114 9.30 -9.77 1.89
CA LEU A 114 9.96 -10.63 2.88
C LEU A 114 11.49 -10.61 2.75
N ALA A 115 12.00 -10.49 1.53
CA ALA A 115 13.43 -10.44 1.25
C ALA A 115 14.08 -9.07 1.59
N ALA A 116 13.29 -8.02 1.81
CA ALA A 116 13.80 -6.69 2.10
C ALA A 116 14.52 -6.61 3.45
N GLN A 117 15.55 -5.75 3.54
CA GLN A 117 16.29 -5.49 4.79
C GLN A 117 15.51 -4.52 5.68
N LYS A 118 14.95 -5.03 6.78
CA LYS A 118 13.91 -4.34 7.58
C LYS A 118 14.40 -3.24 8.52
N ASN A 119 15.70 -2.98 8.58
CA ASN A 119 16.34 -2.04 9.49
C ASN A 119 16.90 -0.80 8.78
N ILE A 120 16.60 -0.61 7.50
CA ILE A 120 17.08 0.52 6.71
C ILE A 120 15.88 1.39 6.32
N SER A 121 15.78 2.59 6.87
CA SER A 121 15.06 3.67 6.19
C SER A 121 15.79 4.98 6.38
N PRO A 122 16.51 5.47 5.36
CA PRO A 122 17.09 6.79 5.40
C PRO A 122 16.02 7.87 5.19
N SER A 123 14.76 7.51 4.92
CA SER A 123 13.75 8.42 4.38
C SER A 123 13.02 9.23 5.45
N PHE A 124 12.95 8.76 6.70
CA PHE A 124 12.12 9.38 7.73
C PHE A 124 12.93 10.25 8.68
N ASN A 125 12.46 11.48 8.88
CA ASN A 125 12.87 12.34 9.98
C ASN A 125 11.71 12.39 11.00
N PHE A 126 11.70 11.44 11.93
CA PHE A 126 10.70 11.39 12.99
C PHE A 126 11.03 12.40 14.10
N VAL A 127 10.03 13.22 14.43
CA VAL A 127 10.07 14.15 15.56
C VAL A 127 8.90 13.82 16.48
N ARG A 128 9.16 13.70 17.79
CA ARG A 128 8.12 13.43 18.79
C ARG A 128 7.93 14.65 19.68
N CYS A 129 6.67 15.06 19.88
CA CYS A 129 6.33 16.07 20.87
C CYS A 129 6.44 15.53 22.31
N PRO A 130 6.56 16.41 23.33
CA PRO A 130 6.79 15.99 24.71
C PRO A 130 5.71 15.07 25.29
N ASN A 131 4.43 15.27 24.92
CA ASN A 131 3.33 14.45 25.40
C ASN A 131 2.90 13.37 24.41
N ALA A 132 3.66 13.15 23.33
CA ALA A 132 3.34 12.12 22.35
C ALA A 132 3.26 10.74 23.04
N ASN A 133 2.25 9.95 22.68
CA ASN A 133 2.12 8.59 23.18
C ASN A 133 3.31 7.75 22.72
N LYS A 134 4.22 7.45 23.65
CA LYS A 134 5.52 6.83 23.36
C LYS A 134 5.38 5.44 22.74
N GLU A 135 4.50 4.62 23.30
CA GLU A 135 4.27 3.25 22.80
C GLU A 135 3.72 3.28 21.37
N MET A 136 2.72 4.11 21.12
CA MET A 136 2.14 4.23 19.78
C MET A 136 3.12 4.83 18.77
N ALA A 137 3.94 5.80 19.19
CA ALA A 137 5.00 6.34 18.35
C ALA A 137 6.02 5.25 17.97
N ASP A 138 6.50 4.45 18.93
CA ASP A 138 7.44 3.35 18.68
C ASP A 138 6.85 2.31 17.71
N ILE A 139 5.58 1.94 17.90
CA ILE A 139 4.87 0.99 17.03
C ILE A 139 4.76 1.54 15.61
N THR A 140 4.33 2.80 15.45
CA THR A 140 4.15 3.42 14.15
C THR A 140 5.47 3.58 13.41
N GLU A 141 6.50 4.13 14.05
CA GLU A 141 7.81 4.30 13.41
C GLU A 141 8.37 2.96 12.91
N LYS A 142 8.30 1.92 13.75
CA LYS A 142 8.76 0.58 13.37
C LYS A 142 7.96 0.03 12.18
N ALA A 143 6.64 0.19 12.18
CA ALA A 143 5.79 -0.30 11.11
C ALA A 143 6.11 0.36 9.77
N TYR A 144 6.30 1.69 9.75
CA TYR A 144 6.61 2.42 8.52
C TYR A 144 8.05 2.22 8.04
N ILE A 145 9.02 2.05 8.95
CA ILE A 145 10.39 1.66 8.57
C ILE A 145 10.40 0.28 7.90
N ASP A 146 9.70 -0.70 8.49
CA ASP A 146 9.56 -2.04 7.91
C ASP A 146 8.86 -2.00 6.55
N ALA A 147 7.72 -1.31 6.45
CA ALA A 147 7.00 -1.18 5.20
C ALA A 147 7.85 -0.52 4.10
N TYR A 148 8.58 0.55 4.43
CA TYR A 148 9.39 1.29 3.46
C TYR A 148 10.59 0.48 2.95
N SER A 149 11.06 -0.53 3.70
CA SER A 149 12.17 -1.40 3.26
C SER A 149 11.95 -2.02 1.87
N PHE A 150 10.69 -2.23 1.44
CA PHE A 150 10.34 -2.71 0.11
C PHE A 150 10.86 -1.79 -1.02
N TYR A 151 10.83 -0.48 -0.79
CA TYR A 151 11.15 0.54 -1.80
C TYR A 151 12.62 0.93 -1.82
N VAL A 152 13.39 0.63 -0.77
CA VAL A 152 14.82 0.97 -0.68
C VAL A 152 15.65 0.46 -1.87
N PRO A 153 15.47 -0.79 -2.36
CA PRO A 153 16.20 -1.26 -3.53
C PRO A 153 15.74 -0.63 -4.85
N ILE A 154 14.53 -0.08 -4.89
CA ILE A 154 13.92 0.51 -6.10
C ILE A 154 14.39 1.95 -6.24
N TYR A 155 14.36 2.73 -5.16
CA TYR A 155 14.64 4.15 -5.21
C TYR A 155 15.37 4.66 -3.98
N LYS A 156 16.50 5.34 -4.21
CA LYS A 156 17.30 6.01 -3.19
C LYS A 156 16.90 7.48 -3.11
N ALA A 157 15.81 7.75 -2.41
CA ALA A 157 15.30 9.11 -2.23
C ALA A 157 16.29 10.02 -1.50
N THR A 158 16.42 11.27 -1.97
CA THR A 158 17.18 12.31 -1.26
C THR A 158 16.28 13.12 -0.33
N ALA A 159 15.04 13.38 -0.75
CA ALA A 159 14.01 14.02 0.04
C ALA A 159 13.67 13.19 1.28
N LYS A 160 13.61 13.85 2.43
CA LYS A 160 13.20 13.26 3.70
C LYS A 160 11.75 13.57 3.99
N VAL A 161 11.05 12.61 4.56
CA VAL A 161 9.71 12.75 5.12
C VAL A 161 9.86 13.36 6.50
N ASN A 162 9.44 14.61 6.68
CA ASN A 162 9.40 15.22 8.00
C ASN A 162 8.13 14.76 8.72
N TRP A 163 8.27 13.93 9.76
CA TRP A 163 7.13 13.28 10.39
C TRP A 163 7.02 13.65 11.86
N LEU A 164 5.97 14.39 12.22
CA LEU A 164 5.67 14.76 13.60
C LEU A 164 4.68 13.80 14.25
N LEU A 165 5.05 13.24 15.40
CA LEU A 165 4.20 12.42 16.25
C LEU A 165 3.85 13.21 17.51
N MET A 166 2.55 13.28 17.84
CA MET A 166 2.03 14.18 18.88
C MET A 166 0.78 13.61 19.57
N SER A 167 0.34 14.25 20.64
CA SER A 167 -0.93 13.98 21.34
C SER A 167 -1.87 15.17 21.32
N GLU A 168 -3.07 15.02 21.88
CA GLU A 168 -4.03 16.11 22.06
C GLU A 168 -3.53 17.28 22.91
N LYS A 169 -2.42 17.09 23.64
CA LYS A 169 -1.83 18.10 24.55
C LYS A 169 -0.70 18.90 23.92
N ASP A 170 -0.30 18.56 22.70
CA ASP A 170 0.94 19.04 22.08
C ASP A 170 0.75 20.19 21.08
N TRP A 171 -0.32 20.99 21.22
CA TRP A 171 -0.61 22.06 20.25
C TRP A 171 0.58 23.03 20.03
N ASN A 172 1.25 23.47 21.11
CA ASN A 172 2.41 24.37 20.98
C ASN A 172 3.57 23.70 20.24
N CYS A 173 3.87 22.43 20.55
CA CYS A 173 4.92 21.67 19.88
C CYS A 173 4.60 21.46 18.39
N TRP A 174 3.35 21.14 18.07
CA TRP A 174 2.87 21.04 16.69
C TRP A 174 3.08 22.34 15.93
N TYR A 175 2.63 23.45 16.51
CA TYR A 175 2.71 24.77 15.89
C TYR A 175 4.16 25.17 15.60
N GLU A 176 5.05 25.05 16.58
CA GLU A 176 6.48 25.36 16.42
C GLU A 176 7.19 24.43 15.44
N THR A 177 6.85 23.14 15.45
CA THR A 177 7.50 22.15 14.56
C THR A 177 7.02 22.28 13.13
N THR A 178 5.74 22.58 12.92
CA THR A 178 5.18 22.88 11.59
C THR A 178 5.94 24.04 10.94
N ALA A 179 6.26 25.08 11.73
CA ALA A 179 7.07 26.20 11.27
C ALA A 179 8.48 25.79 10.81
N LYS A 180 9.09 24.81 11.49
CA LYS A 180 10.42 24.28 11.14
C LYS A 180 10.38 23.39 9.89
N PHE A 181 9.32 22.59 9.74
CA PHE A 181 9.17 21.68 8.61
C PHE A 181 8.81 22.39 7.32
N GLU A 182 7.89 23.36 7.38
CA GLU A 182 7.27 23.95 6.19
C GLU A 182 7.56 25.45 6.02
N GLY A 183 8.22 26.08 6.98
CA GLY A 183 8.42 27.52 7.02
C GLY A 183 7.32 28.27 7.78
N PRO A 184 7.43 29.60 7.90
CA PRO A 184 6.52 30.42 8.72
C PRO A 184 5.09 30.45 8.18
N ASN A 185 4.11 30.82 9.02
CA ASN A 185 2.67 30.83 8.72
C ASN A 185 2.25 31.31 7.30
N PRO A 186 2.71 32.46 6.77
CA PRO A 186 2.30 32.90 5.43
C PRO A 186 2.78 31.98 4.29
N VAL A 187 3.71 31.06 4.58
CA VAL A 187 4.29 30.10 3.64
C VAL A 187 3.71 28.69 3.84
N SER A 188 3.49 28.27 5.08
CA SER A 188 3.02 26.91 5.39
C SER A 188 1.49 26.77 5.25
N ARG A 189 1.07 25.73 4.54
CA ARG A 189 -0.34 25.38 4.39
C ARG A 189 -0.91 24.69 5.62
N SER A 190 -0.07 24.07 6.43
CA SER A 190 -0.51 23.27 7.58
C SER A 190 -0.79 24.08 8.83
N TRP A 191 -0.38 25.35 8.88
CA TRP A 191 -0.49 26.19 10.09
C TRP A 191 -1.90 26.39 10.63
N ASN A 192 -2.94 26.21 9.80
CA ASN A 192 -4.34 26.30 10.22
C ASN A 192 -5.04 24.94 10.30
N VAL A 193 -4.30 23.83 10.18
CA VAL A 193 -4.86 22.49 10.17
C VAL A 193 -5.34 22.08 11.55
N TRP A 194 -4.60 22.40 12.61
CA TRP A 194 -5.05 22.17 13.98
C TRP A 194 -5.57 23.45 14.64
N ASN A 195 -6.89 23.59 14.65
CA ASN A 195 -7.56 24.64 15.38
C ASN A 195 -7.65 24.28 16.87
N LYS A 196 -6.98 25.08 17.71
CA LYS A 196 -6.94 24.88 19.18
C LYS A 196 -8.29 25.06 19.85
N ASP A 197 -9.07 26.03 19.38
CA ASP A 197 -10.31 26.46 20.02
C ASP A 197 -11.44 25.46 19.75
N THR A 198 -11.49 24.90 18.54
CA THR A 198 -12.48 23.87 18.19
C THR A 198 -11.98 22.46 18.48
N GLY A 199 -10.67 22.27 18.65
CA GLY A 199 -10.05 20.97 18.78
C GLY A 199 -10.12 20.13 17.50
N ILE A 200 -10.24 20.76 16.33
CA ILE A 200 -10.27 20.06 15.04
C ILE A 200 -8.87 20.06 14.44
N LEU A 201 -8.37 18.88 14.05
CA LEU A 201 -7.14 18.70 13.27
C LEU A 201 -7.50 18.18 11.89
N GLY A 202 -7.51 19.06 10.89
CA GLY A 202 -7.92 18.75 9.52
C GLY A 202 -9.36 18.26 9.45
N HIS A 203 -9.54 16.94 9.46
CA HIS A 203 -10.83 16.26 9.36
C HIS A 203 -11.25 15.51 10.63
N CYS A 204 -10.47 15.57 11.71
CA CYS A 204 -10.73 14.81 12.94
C CYS A 204 -10.94 15.70 14.16
N GLN A 205 -11.78 15.23 15.09
CA GLN A 205 -11.87 15.82 16.44
C GLN A 205 -10.75 15.26 17.32
N VAL A 206 -9.91 16.14 17.84
CA VAL A 206 -8.83 15.80 18.75
C VAL A 206 -9.40 15.43 20.13
N SER A 207 -8.93 14.30 20.68
CA SER A 207 -9.29 13.82 22.01
C SER A 207 -8.26 12.81 22.52
N SER A 208 -8.36 12.40 23.78
CA SER A 208 -7.46 11.41 24.38
C SER A 208 -7.57 10.02 23.74
N VAL A 209 -8.61 9.73 22.96
CA VAL A 209 -8.78 8.45 22.25
C VAL A 209 -8.71 8.61 20.73
N ALA A 210 -8.37 9.81 20.24
CA ALA A 210 -8.29 10.07 18.81
C ALA A 210 -7.04 9.42 18.19
N PHE A 211 -7.19 8.97 16.95
CA PHE A 211 -6.07 8.77 16.03
C PHE A 211 -6.35 9.61 14.80
N CYS A 212 -5.38 10.43 14.43
CA CYS A 212 -5.53 11.33 13.31
C CYS A 212 -4.22 11.52 12.57
N GLY A 213 -4.31 11.55 11.24
CA GLY A 213 -3.18 11.81 10.38
C GLY A 213 -3.47 12.96 9.43
N TYR A 214 -2.46 13.74 9.11
CA TYR A 214 -2.52 14.77 8.08
C TYR A 214 -1.20 14.81 7.32
N GLY A 215 -1.26 14.53 6.02
CA GLY A 215 -0.13 14.66 5.11
C GLY A 215 -0.26 15.94 4.29
N THR A 216 0.85 16.62 4.02
CA THR A 216 0.82 17.87 3.24
C THR A 216 0.75 17.64 1.74
N GLY A 217 1.11 16.45 1.26
CA GLY A 217 1.60 16.28 -0.10
C GLY A 217 2.89 17.09 -0.35
N VAL A 218 3.40 17.05 -1.59
CA VAL A 218 4.63 17.77 -1.95
C VAL A 218 4.36 19.27 -2.12
N GLN A 219 5.04 20.07 -1.32
CA GLN A 219 4.99 21.53 -1.27
C GLN A 219 6.11 22.15 -2.13
N PRO A 220 6.05 23.47 -2.41
CA PRO A 220 7.13 24.19 -3.08
C PRO A 220 8.49 23.92 -2.40
N GLY A 221 9.55 23.76 -3.21
CA GLY A 221 10.86 23.37 -2.72
C GLY A 221 11.04 21.87 -2.44
N GLY A 222 10.05 21.03 -2.76
CA GLY A 222 10.11 19.58 -2.54
C GLY A 222 9.90 19.19 -1.07
N ILE A 223 9.40 20.11 -0.25
CA ILE A 223 9.12 19.85 1.17
C ILE A 223 7.84 19.03 1.28
N PHE A 224 7.82 18.01 2.11
CA PHE A 224 6.56 17.40 2.52
C PHE A 224 6.66 16.88 3.95
N ALA A 225 5.54 16.97 4.66
CA ALA A 225 5.44 16.61 6.06
C ALA A 225 4.23 15.72 6.32
N GLN A 226 4.35 14.92 7.38
CA GLN A 226 3.30 14.07 7.90
C GLN A 226 3.12 14.36 9.39
N TYR A 227 1.88 14.53 9.79
CA TYR A 227 1.49 14.83 11.16
C TYR A 227 0.61 13.70 11.66
N ASN A 228 0.98 13.03 12.74
CA ASN A 228 0.16 11.99 13.37
C ASN A 228 -0.07 12.29 14.84
N LEU A 229 -1.35 12.38 15.19
CA LEU A 229 -1.82 12.54 16.55
C LEU A 229 -2.31 11.19 17.07
N PHE A 230 -1.73 10.77 18.20
CA PHE A 230 -2.21 9.67 19.01
C PHE A 230 -2.69 10.25 20.35
N GLY A 231 -3.97 10.13 20.62
CA GLY A 231 -4.52 10.52 21.91
C GLY A 231 -3.81 9.79 23.05
N SER A 232 -3.69 10.43 24.23
CA SER A 232 -2.99 9.87 25.40
C SER A 232 -3.45 8.44 25.77
N ASN A 233 -4.72 8.10 25.50
CA ASN A 233 -5.35 6.81 25.78
C ASN A 233 -5.53 5.92 24.53
N TYR A 234 -5.08 6.36 23.35
CA TYR A 234 -5.16 5.55 22.13
C TYR A 234 -4.16 4.39 22.17
N LYS A 235 -4.60 3.18 21.81
CA LYS A 235 -3.81 1.94 21.93
C LYS A 235 -3.95 1.00 20.73
N ILE A 236 -4.54 1.46 19.63
CA ILE A 236 -4.81 0.59 18.47
C ILE A 236 -3.63 0.71 17.49
N PRO A 237 -2.86 -0.38 17.25
CA PRO A 237 -1.77 -0.35 16.29
C PRO A 237 -2.28 -0.10 14.87
N PRO A 238 -1.48 0.54 13.99
CA PRO A 238 -1.86 0.73 12.61
C PRO A 238 -1.99 -0.63 11.89
N THR A 239 -2.95 -0.73 10.97
CA THR A 239 -3.18 -1.99 10.24
C THR A 239 -2.13 -2.18 9.14
N PRO A 240 -1.69 -3.42 8.84
CA PRO A 240 -0.72 -3.66 7.77
C PRO A 240 -1.16 -3.08 6.41
N LEU A 241 -2.45 -3.20 6.06
CA LEU A 241 -2.97 -2.66 4.81
C LEU A 241 -2.75 -1.15 4.73
N THR A 242 -3.15 -0.42 5.77
CA THR A 242 -2.95 1.04 5.85
C THR A 242 -1.47 1.40 5.77
N VAL A 243 -0.61 0.77 6.59
CA VAL A 243 0.83 1.10 6.61
C VAL A 243 1.45 0.91 5.23
N HIS A 244 1.19 -0.23 4.57
CA HIS A 244 1.79 -0.49 3.26
C HIS A 244 1.20 0.40 2.15
N HIS A 245 -0.11 0.68 2.17
CA HIS A 245 -0.76 1.64 1.26
C HIS A 245 -0.11 3.03 1.37
N GLU A 246 -0.07 3.58 2.58
CA GLU A 246 0.50 4.91 2.81
C GLU A 246 2.00 4.99 2.53
N THR A 247 2.72 3.88 2.71
CA THR A 247 4.14 3.80 2.35
C THR A 247 4.37 3.95 0.85
N VAL A 248 3.43 3.50 0.00
CA VAL A 248 3.51 3.74 -1.44
C VAL A 248 3.38 5.23 -1.73
N HIS A 249 2.46 5.93 -1.07
CA HIS A 249 2.33 7.37 -1.18
C HIS A 249 3.57 8.13 -0.71
N ILE A 250 4.25 7.63 0.33
CA ILE A 250 5.55 8.17 0.75
C ILE A 250 6.60 8.02 -0.37
N TYR A 251 6.74 6.83 -0.95
CA TYR A 251 7.63 6.59 -2.08
C TYR A 251 7.32 7.49 -3.28
N GLN A 252 6.03 7.59 -3.68
CA GLN A 252 5.57 8.46 -4.75
C GLN A 252 5.89 9.93 -4.45
N SER A 253 5.63 10.38 -3.23
CA SER A 253 5.87 11.76 -2.79
C SER A 253 7.35 12.10 -2.76
N GLN A 254 8.22 11.17 -2.37
CA GLN A 254 9.68 11.38 -2.43
C GLN A 254 10.18 11.56 -3.85
N LEU A 255 9.70 10.76 -4.80
CA LEU A 255 10.06 10.91 -6.21
C LEU A 255 9.58 12.26 -6.76
N MET A 256 8.35 12.66 -6.41
CA MET A 256 7.81 13.97 -6.77
C MET A 256 8.58 15.12 -6.12
N ALA A 257 9.03 14.96 -4.87
CA ALA A 257 9.80 15.96 -4.12
C ALA A 257 11.20 16.16 -4.69
N ASP A 258 11.92 15.05 -4.95
CA ASP A 258 13.26 15.06 -5.54
C ASP A 258 13.26 15.73 -6.93
N ASN A 259 12.12 15.70 -7.64
CA ASN A 259 11.96 16.28 -8.97
C ASN A 259 10.88 17.38 -9.03
N HIS A 260 10.64 18.12 -7.94
CA HIS A 260 9.46 18.98 -7.80
C HIS A 260 9.28 20.06 -8.88
N LEU A 261 10.38 20.56 -9.48
CA LEU A 261 10.34 21.60 -10.52
C LEU A 261 9.86 21.07 -11.88
N THR A 262 10.10 19.80 -12.15
CA THR A 262 9.80 19.16 -13.44
C THR A 262 8.61 18.22 -13.34
N ASN A 263 8.12 17.95 -12.13
CA ASN A 263 7.07 16.99 -11.85
C ASN A 263 5.79 17.23 -12.67
N LYS A 264 5.37 16.22 -13.43
CA LYS A 264 4.11 16.18 -14.20
C LYS A 264 3.19 15.03 -13.80
N THR A 265 3.32 14.51 -12.58
CA THR A 265 2.43 13.44 -12.09
C THR A 265 0.97 13.85 -12.03
N ASN A 266 0.68 15.16 -12.04
CA ASN A 266 -0.68 15.68 -12.15
C ASN A 266 -1.35 15.44 -13.52
N THR A 267 -0.61 14.96 -14.51
CA THR A 267 -1.17 14.53 -15.80
C THR A 267 -1.58 13.06 -15.81
N ALA A 268 -1.26 12.29 -14.75
CA ALA A 268 -1.63 10.89 -14.65
C ALA A 268 -3.15 10.70 -14.70
N ALA A 269 -3.58 9.52 -15.15
CA ALA A 269 -4.96 9.10 -14.96
C ALA A 269 -5.33 9.21 -13.47
N CYS A 270 -6.53 9.74 -13.18
CA CYS A 270 -7.00 10.04 -11.83
C CYS A 270 -6.91 8.85 -10.85
N TRP A 271 -6.95 7.63 -11.38
CA TRP A 271 -6.96 6.39 -10.62
C TRP A 271 -5.57 5.83 -10.32
N PHE A 272 -4.51 6.35 -10.97
CA PHE A 272 -3.18 5.72 -10.94
C PHE A 272 -2.51 5.74 -9.56
N ILE A 273 -2.50 6.91 -8.91
CA ILE A 273 -1.74 7.13 -7.66
C ILE A 273 -2.29 6.26 -6.52
N GLU A 274 -3.60 6.32 -6.29
CA GLU A 274 -4.31 5.49 -5.29
C GLU A 274 -4.32 4.01 -5.69
N GLY A 275 -4.48 3.71 -6.99
CA GLY A 275 -4.48 2.35 -7.49
C GLY A 275 -3.17 1.64 -7.22
N GLN A 276 -2.04 2.32 -7.43
CA GLN A 276 -0.71 1.76 -7.17
C GLN A 276 -0.53 1.50 -5.67
N ALA A 277 -1.00 2.41 -4.83
CA ALA A 277 -0.92 2.26 -3.39
C ALA A 277 -1.71 1.02 -2.90
N ASN A 278 -2.92 0.83 -3.43
CA ASN A 278 -3.75 -0.31 -3.07
C ASN A 278 -3.18 -1.64 -3.61
N LEU A 279 -2.70 -1.64 -4.87
CA LEU A 279 -2.11 -2.81 -5.53
C LEU A 279 -0.89 -3.37 -4.78
N PHE A 280 -0.02 -2.53 -4.22
CA PHE A 280 1.13 -3.01 -3.44
C PHE A 280 0.78 -3.24 -1.97
N GLY A 281 -0.08 -2.40 -1.39
CA GLY A 281 -0.44 -2.48 0.02
C GLY A 281 -1.13 -3.80 0.37
N ALA A 282 -2.06 -4.23 -0.47
CA ALA A 282 -2.88 -5.39 -0.19
C ALA A 282 -2.15 -6.74 -0.27
N PRO A 283 -1.36 -7.09 -1.31
CA PRO A 283 -0.62 -8.35 -1.34
C PRO A 283 0.30 -8.51 -0.14
N ILE A 284 0.93 -7.42 0.33
CA ILE A 284 1.79 -7.47 1.51
C ILE A 284 0.96 -7.73 2.76
N ALA A 285 -0.15 -6.99 2.94
CA ALA A 285 -1.04 -7.15 4.08
C ALA A 285 -1.74 -8.53 4.12
N THR A 286 -1.92 -9.20 2.98
CA THR A 286 -2.59 -10.50 2.86
C THR A 286 -1.64 -11.68 2.70
N GLN A 287 -0.33 -11.46 2.83
CA GLN A 287 0.69 -12.49 2.67
C GLN A 287 0.65 -13.16 1.28
N GLY A 288 0.46 -12.35 0.24
CA GLY A 288 0.42 -12.77 -1.17
C GLY A 288 -0.91 -13.40 -1.60
N ASN A 289 -1.97 -13.32 -0.79
CA ASN A 289 -3.27 -13.86 -1.17
C ASN A 289 -4.04 -12.87 -2.08
N PRO A 290 -4.25 -13.20 -3.36
CA PRO A 290 -4.88 -12.30 -4.32
C PRO A 290 -6.39 -12.10 -4.10
N LYS A 291 -7.06 -12.96 -3.31
CA LYS A 291 -8.53 -12.94 -3.18
C LYS A 291 -9.02 -12.16 -1.97
N SER A 292 -8.18 -11.96 -0.94
CA SER A 292 -8.64 -11.50 0.38
C SER A 292 -9.24 -10.09 0.36
N TYR A 293 -8.74 -9.19 -0.49
CA TYR A 293 -9.27 -7.83 -0.66
C TYR A 293 -9.93 -7.60 -2.01
N ARG A 294 -9.52 -8.34 -3.04
CA ARG A 294 -9.99 -8.14 -4.42
C ARG A 294 -11.51 -8.16 -4.56
N ASN A 295 -12.20 -9.14 -3.97
CA ASN A 295 -13.66 -9.23 -4.06
C ASN A 295 -14.37 -8.02 -3.43
N THR A 296 -13.79 -7.43 -2.38
CA THR A 296 -14.33 -6.21 -1.76
C THR A 296 -14.19 -5.02 -2.70
N GLU A 297 -13.05 -4.89 -3.37
CA GLU A 297 -12.82 -3.81 -4.34
C GLU A 297 -13.64 -3.98 -5.63
N ILE A 298 -13.92 -5.22 -6.07
CA ILE A 298 -14.90 -5.48 -7.13
C ILE A 298 -16.27 -4.99 -6.67
N GLY A 299 -16.68 -5.36 -5.46
CA GLY A 299 -17.94 -4.89 -4.88
C GLY A 299 -18.03 -3.36 -4.75
N ARG A 300 -16.90 -2.68 -4.46
CA ARG A 300 -16.83 -1.21 -4.45
C ARG A 300 -17.01 -0.65 -5.86
N LEU A 301 -16.31 -1.20 -6.85
CA LEU A 301 -16.40 -0.78 -8.24
C LEU A 301 -17.82 -0.94 -8.79
N LEU A 302 -18.45 -2.09 -8.55
CA LEU A 302 -19.79 -2.40 -9.03
C LEU A 302 -20.89 -1.57 -8.34
N LYS A 303 -20.61 -0.89 -7.21
CA LYS A 303 -21.57 0.12 -6.69
C LYS A 303 -21.63 1.36 -7.58
N VAL A 304 -20.50 1.73 -8.18
CA VAL A 304 -20.40 2.89 -9.08
C VAL A 304 -20.82 2.51 -10.51
N TYR A 305 -20.45 1.31 -10.94
CA TYR A 305 -20.84 0.72 -12.23
C TYR A 305 -21.61 -0.59 -12.03
N PRO A 306 -22.92 -0.56 -11.72
CA PRO A 306 -23.72 -1.75 -11.39
C PRO A 306 -23.78 -2.85 -12.45
N LYS A 307 -23.53 -2.50 -13.72
CA LYS A 307 -23.47 -3.43 -14.84
C LYS A 307 -22.04 -3.82 -15.25
N GLY A 308 -21.03 -3.40 -14.48
CA GLY A 308 -19.62 -3.57 -14.82
C GLY A 308 -19.22 -5.02 -15.07
N SER A 309 -19.80 -5.99 -14.36
CA SER A 309 -19.54 -7.44 -14.57
C SER A 309 -20.16 -8.00 -15.87
N SER A 310 -20.82 -7.15 -16.66
CA SER A 310 -21.40 -7.50 -17.96
C SER A 310 -20.91 -6.58 -19.08
N TYR A 311 -20.01 -5.64 -18.76
CA TYR A 311 -19.49 -4.70 -19.73
C TYR A 311 -18.56 -5.40 -20.72
N SER A 312 -18.71 -5.07 -22.01
CA SER A 312 -17.73 -5.42 -23.02
C SER A 312 -16.44 -4.62 -22.86
N LYS A 313 -15.41 -5.01 -23.62
CA LYS A 313 -14.18 -4.23 -23.75
C LYS A 313 -14.47 -2.78 -24.15
N GLU A 314 -15.37 -2.56 -25.10
CA GLU A 314 -15.72 -1.22 -25.60
C GLU A 314 -16.42 -0.38 -24.54
N GLU A 315 -17.28 -0.99 -23.72
CA GLU A 315 -17.94 -0.30 -22.60
C GLU A 315 -16.94 0.10 -21.52
N TRP A 316 -16.01 -0.79 -21.14
CA TRP A 316 -14.94 -0.46 -20.20
C TRP A 316 -13.98 0.59 -20.75
N LEU A 317 -13.66 0.54 -22.04
CA LEU A 317 -12.85 1.56 -22.70
C LEU A 317 -13.54 2.92 -22.69
N GLY A 318 -14.87 2.94 -22.87
CA GLY A 318 -15.70 4.14 -22.71
C GLY A 318 -15.56 4.73 -21.30
N VAL A 319 -15.66 3.89 -20.26
CA VAL A 319 -15.46 4.30 -18.87
C VAL A 319 -14.08 4.91 -18.63
N LEU A 320 -13.00 4.26 -19.07
CA LEU A 320 -11.63 4.79 -18.90
C LEU A 320 -11.45 6.15 -19.58
N ASN A 321 -11.99 6.31 -20.78
CA ASN A 321 -11.94 7.56 -21.54
C ASN A 321 -12.79 8.67 -20.92
N ASP A 322 -13.93 8.35 -20.32
CA ASP A 322 -14.75 9.31 -19.57
C ASP A 322 -14.03 9.81 -18.31
N LEU A 323 -13.36 8.91 -17.59
CA LEU A 323 -12.60 9.27 -16.39
C LEU A 323 -11.43 10.20 -16.68
N LYS A 324 -10.80 10.11 -17.86
CA LYS A 324 -9.78 11.08 -18.30
C LYS A 324 -10.32 12.51 -18.33
N ARG A 325 -11.58 12.70 -18.71
CA ARG A 325 -12.24 14.01 -18.77
C ARG A 325 -12.88 14.43 -17.44
N ASN A 326 -13.14 13.46 -16.56
CA ASN A 326 -13.91 13.67 -15.33
C ASN A 326 -13.18 13.13 -14.09
N GLY A 327 -12.02 13.71 -13.81
CA GLY A 327 -11.23 13.36 -12.63
C GLY A 327 -12.00 13.55 -11.31
N ASP A 328 -12.85 14.57 -11.21
CA ASP A 328 -13.67 14.80 -10.01
C ASP A 328 -14.62 13.63 -9.70
N PHE A 329 -15.23 13.03 -10.73
CA PHE A 329 -16.06 11.84 -10.57
C PHE A 329 -15.24 10.66 -10.05
N CYS A 330 -14.02 10.50 -10.57
CA CYS A 330 -13.07 9.47 -10.13
C CYS A 330 -12.77 9.57 -8.63
N PHE A 331 -12.43 10.76 -8.14
CA PHE A 331 -12.12 10.99 -6.73
C PHE A 331 -13.35 10.84 -5.83
N LYS A 332 -14.49 11.44 -6.19
CA LYS A 332 -15.72 11.39 -5.38
C LYS A 332 -16.29 9.97 -5.22
N ASN A 333 -16.03 9.09 -6.18
CA ASN A 333 -16.49 7.71 -6.17
C ASN A 333 -15.38 6.72 -5.79
N GLU A 334 -14.25 7.20 -5.27
CA GLU A 334 -13.14 6.37 -4.78
C GLU A 334 -12.61 5.37 -5.85
N LEU A 335 -12.74 5.72 -7.13
CA LEU A 335 -12.35 4.85 -8.24
C LEU A 335 -10.83 4.68 -8.35
N GLY A 336 -10.05 5.53 -7.67
CA GLY A 336 -8.63 5.30 -7.48
C GLY A 336 -8.32 4.01 -6.73
N TYR A 337 -9.10 3.64 -5.72
CA TYR A 337 -8.85 2.42 -4.93
C TYR A 337 -9.24 1.16 -5.67
N SER A 338 -10.41 1.18 -6.33
CA SER A 338 -10.99 0.00 -6.97
C SER A 338 -10.56 -0.12 -8.42
N LEU A 339 -11.13 0.69 -9.32
CA LEU A 339 -10.78 0.71 -10.75
C LEU A 339 -9.27 0.87 -10.96
N GLY A 340 -8.62 1.76 -10.21
CA GLY A 340 -7.18 1.99 -10.31
C GLY A 340 -6.34 0.76 -9.96
N TRP A 341 -6.74 -0.02 -8.96
CA TRP A 341 -6.08 -1.29 -8.65
C TRP A 341 -6.19 -2.23 -9.85
N PHE A 342 -7.40 -2.50 -10.34
CA PHE A 342 -7.59 -3.46 -11.43
C PHE A 342 -6.84 -3.04 -12.69
N ALA A 343 -6.82 -1.73 -13.00
CA ALA A 343 -6.08 -1.22 -14.15
C ALA A 343 -4.59 -1.56 -14.03
N LEU A 344 -4.05 -1.48 -12.82
CA LEU A 344 -2.65 -1.79 -12.55
C LEU A 344 -2.36 -3.28 -12.35
N GLU A 345 -3.36 -4.14 -12.11
CA GLU A 345 -3.13 -5.60 -12.18
C GLU A 345 -2.64 -5.97 -13.59
N TRP A 346 -3.36 -5.55 -14.63
CA TRP A 346 -2.91 -5.76 -16.01
C TRP A 346 -1.50 -5.22 -16.22
N THR A 347 -1.25 -3.97 -15.82
CA THR A 347 0.04 -3.31 -16.02
C THR A 347 1.18 -4.07 -15.33
N TYR A 348 1.06 -4.43 -14.05
CA TYR A 348 2.12 -5.12 -13.32
C TYR A 348 2.24 -6.62 -13.62
N MET A 349 1.27 -7.22 -14.32
CA MET A 349 1.45 -8.55 -14.92
C MET A 349 2.28 -8.51 -16.22
N ASN A 350 2.34 -7.36 -16.89
CA ASN A 350 3.05 -7.19 -18.17
C ASN A 350 4.36 -6.40 -18.04
N TYR A 351 4.51 -5.61 -16.98
CA TYR A 351 5.68 -4.77 -16.71
C TYR A 351 6.20 -5.01 -15.29
N SER A 352 7.51 -5.01 -15.14
CA SER A 352 8.18 -5.13 -13.85
C SER A 352 7.97 -3.89 -12.97
N ILE A 353 8.24 -4.06 -11.67
CA ILE A 353 8.21 -2.96 -10.70
C ILE A 353 9.24 -1.88 -11.08
N GLU A 354 10.40 -2.30 -11.59
CA GLU A 354 11.47 -1.43 -12.06
C GLU A 354 11.07 -0.63 -13.30
N GLU A 355 10.40 -1.25 -14.28
CA GLU A 355 9.88 -0.53 -15.45
C GLU A 355 8.81 0.48 -15.05
N MET A 356 7.91 0.12 -14.13
CA MET A 356 6.90 1.04 -13.62
C MET A 356 7.46 2.11 -12.68
N HIS A 357 8.60 1.86 -12.04
CA HIS A 357 9.39 2.91 -11.38
C HIS A 357 9.91 3.91 -12.42
N ASN A 358 10.53 3.43 -13.50
CA ASN A 358 11.01 4.29 -14.58
C ASN A 358 9.88 5.09 -15.24
N PHE A 359 8.68 4.50 -15.35
CA PHE A 359 7.47 5.19 -15.79
C PHE A 359 7.14 6.39 -14.90
N LEU A 360 7.04 6.16 -13.59
CA LEU A 360 6.74 7.23 -12.63
C LEU A 360 7.89 8.25 -12.57
N GLU A 361 9.14 7.80 -12.65
CA GLU A 361 10.31 8.65 -12.66
C GLU A 361 10.31 9.57 -13.89
N ALA A 362 10.03 9.04 -15.09
CA ALA A 362 9.90 9.84 -16.31
C ALA A 362 8.87 10.96 -16.14
N MET A 363 7.72 10.65 -15.53
CA MET A 363 6.70 11.67 -15.24
C MET A 363 7.19 12.74 -14.26
N THR A 364 7.86 12.33 -13.19
CA THR A 364 8.44 13.28 -12.24
C THR A 364 9.55 14.12 -12.87
N LYS A 365 10.24 13.61 -13.90
CA LYS A 365 11.28 14.32 -14.67
C LYS A 365 10.77 15.11 -15.87
N GLY A 366 9.45 15.22 -16.05
CA GLY A 366 8.84 16.16 -17.01
C GLY A 366 8.13 15.54 -18.20
N SER A 367 8.01 14.22 -18.30
CA SER A 367 7.11 13.58 -19.25
C SER A 367 5.66 13.72 -18.79
N THR A 368 4.72 13.98 -19.70
CA THR A 368 3.28 13.78 -19.39
C THR A 368 2.99 12.28 -19.26
N TRP A 369 1.80 11.95 -18.73
CA TRP A 369 1.27 10.58 -18.72
C TRP A 369 1.37 9.91 -20.08
N GLU A 370 0.89 10.55 -21.14
CA GLU A 370 0.94 9.99 -22.50
C GLU A 370 2.37 9.78 -22.99
N GLN A 371 3.26 10.74 -22.71
CA GLN A 371 4.68 10.64 -23.08
C GLN A 371 5.40 9.52 -22.31
N ALA A 372 5.05 9.31 -21.03
CA ALA A 372 5.60 8.22 -20.23
C ALA A 372 5.11 6.86 -20.72
N ILE A 373 3.82 6.72 -21.09
CA ILE A 373 3.28 5.50 -21.71
C ILE A 373 4.03 5.19 -23.00
N GLN A 374 4.18 6.18 -23.88
CA GLN A 374 4.85 6.01 -25.16
C GLN A 374 6.32 5.59 -24.99
N SER A 375 7.04 6.25 -24.09
CA SER A 375 8.47 6.03 -23.92
C SER A 375 8.81 4.78 -23.13
N VAL A 376 8.00 4.39 -22.13
CA VAL A 376 8.29 3.26 -21.25
C VAL A 376 7.50 2.02 -21.62
N LEU A 377 6.18 2.15 -21.82
CA LEU A 377 5.30 1.01 -22.16
C LEU A 377 5.32 0.68 -23.67
N LYS A 378 5.94 1.54 -24.49
CA LYS A 378 6.13 1.36 -25.94
C LYS A 378 4.81 1.24 -26.73
N MET A 379 3.77 1.94 -26.27
CA MET A 379 2.48 2.05 -26.94
C MET A 379 1.89 3.45 -26.75
N ASP A 380 0.88 3.83 -27.51
CA ASP A 380 0.12 5.04 -27.22
C ASP A 380 -0.90 4.81 -26.07
N GLU A 381 -1.41 5.88 -25.48
CA GLU A 381 -2.33 5.82 -24.34
C GLU A 381 -3.64 5.09 -24.67
N GLN A 382 -4.16 5.25 -25.89
CA GLN A 382 -5.42 4.62 -26.28
C GLN A 382 -5.25 3.10 -26.37
N THR A 383 -4.15 2.63 -26.98
CA THR A 383 -3.78 1.21 -26.96
C THR A 383 -3.62 0.68 -25.53
N TYR A 384 -3.03 1.46 -24.62
CA TYR A 384 -2.89 1.09 -23.21
C TYR A 384 -4.26 0.92 -22.52
N TYR A 385 -5.19 1.86 -22.72
CA TYR A 385 -6.55 1.74 -22.17
C TYR A 385 -7.35 0.61 -22.79
N GLU A 386 -7.16 0.31 -24.08
CA GLU A 386 -7.79 -0.86 -24.71
C GLU A 386 -7.36 -2.17 -24.07
N LYS A 387 -6.07 -2.29 -23.68
CA LYS A 387 -5.57 -3.47 -22.97
C LYS A 387 -6.11 -3.60 -21.56
N ILE A 388 -6.22 -2.49 -20.84
CA ILE A 388 -6.85 -2.47 -19.51
C ILE A 388 -8.34 -2.82 -19.61
N ALA A 389 -9.05 -2.27 -20.59
CA ALA A 389 -10.47 -2.52 -20.78
C ALA A 389 -10.77 -3.98 -21.15
N GLU A 390 -9.90 -4.59 -21.95
CA GLU A 390 -9.95 -6.02 -22.26
C GLU A 390 -9.77 -6.86 -20.99
N TYR A 391 -8.76 -6.53 -20.17
CA TYR A 391 -8.58 -7.18 -18.87
C TYR A 391 -9.81 -7.03 -17.96
N PHE A 392 -10.44 -5.85 -17.93
CA PHE A 392 -11.65 -5.64 -17.11
C PHE A 392 -12.82 -6.50 -17.57
N ALA A 393 -13.02 -6.65 -18.87
CA ALA A 393 -14.09 -7.50 -19.41
C ALA A 393 -13.89 -8.99 -19.11
N GLU A 394 -12.65 -9.43 -18.91
CA GLU A 394 -12.31 -10.82 -18.61
C GLU A 394 -12.39 -11.14 -17.11
N GLU A 395 -12.13 -10.16 -16.24
CA GLU A 395 -11.80 -10.38 -14.83
C GLU A 395 -12.79 -9.83 -13.79
N LEU A 396 -13.71 -8.97 -14.22
CA LEU A 396 -14.74 -8.33 -13.39
C LEU A 396 -16.13 -8.87 -13.75
#